data_AF-A0A5M4B932-F1
#
_entry.id   AF-A0A5M4B932-F1
#
_cell.length_a   1.000
_cell.length_b   1.000
_cell.length_c   1.000
_cell.angle_alpha   90.00
_cell.angle_beta   90.00
_cell.angle_gamma   90.00
#
_symmetry.space_group_name_H-M   'P 1'
#
loop_
_entity.id
_entity.type
_entity.pdbx_description
1 polymer ?
#
loop_
_entity_poly.entity_id
_entity_poly.type
_entity_poly.pdbx_seq_one_letter_code
_entity_poly.pdbx_strand_id
1 'polypeptide(L)'
;MLISIWGIEREKLLLFISSVLTVIGVAFFAQWSILSNITAGIIVFFSFPFKIGDRIKFVDKEFPVEGEIISIKSFYTLVRNSEGEEVLLPNNLLLQKGIIILSSN
;
A
#
# COMPACT_ATOMS: atom_id res chain seq x y z
N MET A 1 32.00 -26.56 -7.88
CA MET A 1 32.32 -27.91 -8.40
C MET A 1 31.08 -28.71 -8.82
N LEU A 2 29.95 -28.65 -8.11
CA LEU A 2 28.73 -29.43 -8.43
C LEU A 2 28.12 -29.19 -9.82
N ILE A 3 28.10 -27.95 -10.32
CA ILE A 3 27.47 -27.59 -11.61
C ILE A 3 28.21 -28.22 -12.82
N SER A 4 29.53 -28.40 -12.72
CA SER A 4 30.34 -29.01 -13.79
C SER A 4 30.18 -30.53 -13.88
N ILE A 5 29.80 -31.21 -12.80
CA ILE A 5 29.66 -32.68 -12.77
C ILE A 5 28.36 -33.13 -13.44
N TRP A 6 27.35 -32.26 -13.50
CA TRP A 6 26.03 -32.54 -14.07
C TRP A 6 25.86 -32.11 -15.54
N GLY A 7 26.93 -31.64 -16.20
CA GLY A 7 26.86 -31.21 -17.61
C GLY A 7 25.95 -30.01 -17.88
N ILE A 8 25.56 -29.27 -16.83
CA ILE A 8 24.71 -28.08 -16.96
C ILE A 8 25.57 -26.93 -17.47
N GLU A 9 25.35 -26.54 -18.72
CA GLU A 9 25.94 -25.34 -19.30
C GLU A 9 25.52 -24.11 -18.47
N ARG A 10 26.48 -23.24 -18.14
CA ARG A 10 26.22 -22.03 -17.35
C ARG A 10 25.13 -21.15 -17.96
N GLU A 11 25.06 -21.11 -19.30
CA GLU A 11 24.01 -20.39 -20.03
C GLU A 11 22.62 -20.96 -19.75
N LYS A 12 22.45 -22.29 -19.73
CA LYS A 12 21.17 -22.94 -19.41
C LYS A 12 20.72 -22.65 -17.98
N LEU A 13 21.67 -22.61 -17.04
CA LEU A 13 21.37 -22.23 -15.65
C LEU A 13 20.93 -20.76 -15.55
N LEU A 14 21.62 -19.83 -16.22
CA LEU A 14 21.26 -18.41 -16.23
C LEU A 14 19.90 -18.18 -16.91
N LEU A 15 19.61 -18.86 -18.01
CA LEU A 15 18.31 -18.82 -18.68
C LEU A 15 17.19 -19.31 -17.76
N PHE A 16 17.41 -20.41 -17.04
CA PHE A 16 16.44 -20.93 -16.08
C PHE A 16 16.19 -19.96 -14.90
N ILE A 17 17.25 -19.42 -14.30
CA ILE A 17 17.11 -18.44 -13.21
C ILE A 17 16.38 -17.19 -13.73
N SER A 18 16.73 -16.71 -14.91
CA SER A 18 16.10 -15.53 -15.51
C SER A 18 14.62 -15.76 -15.76
N SER A 19 14.23 -16.91 -16.30
CA SER A 19 12.81 -17.21 -16.57
C SER A 19 11.99 -17.30 -15.28
N VAL A 20 12.53 -17.93 -14.23
CA VAL A 20 11.91 -17.96 -12.89
C VAL A 20 11.75 -16.55 -12.33
N LEU A 21 12.80 -15.73 -12.39
CA LEU A 21 12.75 -14.34 -11.94
C LEU A 21 11.73 -13.51 -12.73
N THR A 22 11.61 -13.73 -14.04
CA THR A 22 10.59 -13.07 -14.87
C THR A 22 9.18 -13.41 -14.39
N VAL A 23 8.87 -14.69 -14.15
CA VAL A 23 7.54 -15.12 -13.66
C VAL A 23 7.26 -14.52 -12.28
N ILE A 24 8.23 -14.55 -11.37
CA ILE A 24 8.12 -13.95 -10.04
C ILE A 24 7.88 -12.44 -10.15
N GLY A 25 8.61 -11.74 -11.04
CA GLY A 25 8.45 -10.31 -11.27
C GLY A 25 7.04 -9.95 -11.74
N VAL A 26 6.47 -10.73 -12.68
CA VAL A 26 5.09 -10.54 -13.16
C VAL A 26 4.07 -10.81 -12.05
N ALA A 27 4.28 -11.86 -11.25
CA ALA A 27 3.40 -12.17 -10.12
C ALA A 27 3.38 -11.04 -9.08
N PHE A 28 4.53 -10.47 -8.73
CA PHE A 28 4.60 -9.33 -7.83
C PHE A 28 3.98 -8.07 -8.43
N PHE A 29 4.17 -7.83 -9.73
CA PHE A 29 3.52 -6.72 -10.42
C PHE A 29 1.99 -6.82 -10.36
N ALA A 30 1.44 -8.02 -10.54
CA ALA A 30 0.01 -8.26 -10.41
C ALA A 30 -0.52 -7.98 -8.98
N GLN A 31 0.31 -8.16 -7.96
CA GLN A 31 -0.04 -7.91 -6.55
C GLN A 31 0.40 -6.55 -6.02
N TRP A 32 0.95 -5.67 -6.87
CA TRP A 32 1.54 -4.40 -6.46
C TRP A 32 0.62 -3.55 -5.58
N SER A 33 -0.67 -3.48 -5.92
CA SER A 33 -1.65 -2.71 -5.14
C SER A 33 -1.78 -3.19 -3.70
N ILE A 34 -1.76 -4.51 -3.47
CA ILE A 34 -1.87 -5.11 -2.14
C ILE A 34 -0.63 -4.77 -1.31
N LEU A 35 0.56 -4.96 -1.89
CA LEU A 35 1.83 -4.67 -1.23
C LEU A 35 1.98 -3.17 -0.92
N SER A 36 1.56 -2.32 -1.86
CA SER A 36 1.53 -0.86 -1.69
C SER A 36 0.62 -0.45 -0.53
N ASN A 37 -0.56 -1.03 -0.41
CA ASN A 37 -1.49 -0.74 0.69
C ASN A 37 -0.99 -1.22 2.06
N ILE A 38 -0.39 -2.43 2.14
CA ILE A 38 0.22 -2.91 3.40
C ILE A 38 1.33 -1.97 3.84
N THR A 39 2.27 -1.67 2.92
CA THR A 39 3.42 -0.81 3.22
C THR A 39 2.95 0.58 3.64
N ALA A 40 1.95 1.13 2.93
CA ALA A 40 1.35 2.40 3.29
C ALA A 40 0.66 2.35 4.65
N GLY A 41 -0.03 1.26 5.00
CA GLY A 41 -0.68 1.08 6.30
C GLY A 41 0.31 1.16 7.46
N ILE A 42 1.48 0.54 7.31
CA ILE A 42 2.57 0.62 8.30
C ILE A 42 3.05 2.08 8.44
N ILE A 43 3.29 2.77 7.32
CA ILE A 43 3.74 4.17 7.32
C ILE A 43 2.70 5.09 7.96
N VAL A 44 1.43 4.94 7.57
CA VAL A 44 0.32 5.73 8.10
C VAL A 44 0.16 5.50 9.61
N PHE A 45 0.27 4.26 10.08
CA PHE A 45 0.11 3.95 11.49
C PHE A 45 1.24 4.50 12.37
N PHE A 46 2.49 4.44 11.91
CA PHE A 46 3.65 4.78 12.74
C PHE A 46 4.22 6.18 12.50
N SER A 47 4.07 6.74 11.30
CA SER A 47 4.81 7.93 10.86
C SER A 47 3.93 9.12 10.49
N PHE A 48 2.64 8.94 10.24
CA PHE A 48 1.77 10.06 9.90
C PHE A 48 1.40 10.90 11.14
N PRO A 49 1.28 12.23 10.98
CA PRO A 49 0.98 13.12 12.10
C PRO A 49 -0.46 13.03 12.61
N PHE A 50 -1.41 12.57 11.77
CA PHE A 50 -2.79 12.36 12.21
C PHE A 50 -2.94 11.06 13.01
N LYS A 51 -3.93 11.02 13.89
CA LYS A 51 -4.25 9.90 14.77
C LYS A 51 -5.69 9.43 14.56
N ILE A 52 -5.99 8.26 15.11
CA ILE A 52 -7.38 7.81 15.27
C ILE A 52 -8.12 8.85 16.11
N GLY A 53 -9.30 9.28 15.64
CA GLY A 53 -10.10 10.37 16.19
C GLY A 53 -9.88 11.73 15.52
N ASP A 54 -8.82 11.91 14.73
CA ASP A 54 -8.65 13.14 13.97
C ASP A 54 -9.63 13.21 12.80
N ARG A 55 -10.12 14.41 12.52
CA ARG A 55 -10.90 14.68 11.32
C ARG A 55 -9.95 15.09 10.20
N ILE A 56 -10.07 14.44 9.05
CA ILE A 56 -9.22 14.67 7.88
C ILE A 56 -10.06 15.07 6.68
N LYS A 57 -9.45 15.83 5.78
CA LYS A 57 -10.03 16.25 4.50
C LYS A 57 -8.99 16.14 3.40
N PHE A 58 -9.36 15.55 2.27
CA PHE A 58 -8.48 15.58 1.10
C PHE A 58 -8.45 16.98 0.46
N VAL A 59 -7.27 17.41 0.03
CA VAL A 59 -7.09 18.69 -0.70
C VAL A 59 -7.72 18.63 -2.09
N ASP A 60 -7.85 17.43 -2.64
CA ASP A 60 -8.39 17.18 -3.97
C ASP A 60 -9.91 17.46 -4.01
N LYS A 61 -10.30 18.49 -4.78
CA LYS A 61 -11.70 18.91 -4.90
C LYS A 61 -12.56 17.88 -5.63
N GLU A 62 -11.96 17.02 -6.44
CA GLU A 62 -12.65 15.92 -7.13
C GLU A 62 -12.84 14.69 -6.22
N PHE A 63 -12.18 14.69 -5.05
CA PHE A 63 -12.29 13.64 -4.05
C PHE A 63 -12.69 14.24 -2.68
N PRO A 64 -13.94 14.71 -2.52
CA PRO A 64 -14.40 15.46 -1.35
C PRO A 64 -14.68 14.58 -0.13
N VAL A 65 -13.81 13.61 0.16
CA VAL A 65 -13.93 12.79 1.37
C VAL A 65 -13.42 13.61 2.56
N GLU A 66 -14.30 13.80 3.53
CA GLU A 66 -14.00 14.43 4.82
C GLU A 66 -14.64 13.60 5.92
N GLY A 67 -13.89 13.32 6.99
CA GLY A 67 -14.41 12.53 8.10
C GLY A 67 -13.40 12.24 9.19
N GLU A 68 -13.87 11.60 10.26
CA GLU A 68 -13.09 11.19 11.40
C GLU A 68 -12.42 9.83 11.14
N ILE A 69 -11.13 9.71 11.45
CA ILE A 69 -10.42 8.44 11.36
C ILE A 69 -10.89 7.52 12.49
N ILE A 70 -11.62 6.47 12.16
CA ILE A 70 -12.12 5.50 13.14
C ILE A 70 -11.08 4.42 13.45
N SER A 71 -10.36 3.95 12.41
CA SER A 71 -9.26 3.00 12.60
C SER A 71 -8.34 2.92 11.40
N ILE A 72 -7.08 2.57 11.65
CA ILE A 72 -6.10 2.25 10.60
C ILE A 72 -5.90 0.74 10.61
N LYS A 73 -6.22 0.06 9.51
CA LYS A 73 -6.01 -1.37 9.30
C LYS A 73 -4.86 -1.59 8.31
N SER A 74 -4.41 -2.84 8.15
CA SER A 74 -3.26 -3.15 7.30
C SER A 74 -3.43 -2.71 5.84
N PHE A 75 -4.63 -2.83 5.27
CA PHE A 75 -4.88 -2.53 3.84
C PHE A 75 -5.61 -1.20 3.61
N TYR A 76 -6.35 -0.72 4.60
CA TYR A 76 -7.21 0.45 4.48
C TYR A 76 -7.33 1.19 5.81
N THR A 77 -7.76 2.44 5.73
CA THR A 77 -8.15 3.27 6.87
C THR A 77 -9.64 3.51 6.79
N LEU A 78 -10.33 3.27 7.91
CA LEU A 78 -11.76 3.50 8.05
C LEU A 78 -11.99 4.94 8.50
N VAL A 79 -12.76 5.69 7.71
CA VAL A 79 -13.15 7.08 7.99
C VAL A 79 -14.66 7.17 8.08
N ARG A 80 -15.18 7.88 9.08
CA ARG A 80 -16.61 8.16 9.18
C ARG A 80 -16.91 9.59 8.77
N ASN A 81 -17.77 9.78 7.78
CA ASN A 81 -18.14 11.11 7.32
C ASN A 81 -19.19 11.78 8.23
N SER A 82 -19.57 13.02 7.94
CA SER A 82 -20.59 13.75 8.69
C SER A 82 -22.00 13.16 8.60
N GLU A 83 -22.26 12.32 7.61
CA GLU A 83 -23.55 11.63 7.42
C GLU A 83 -23.60 10.32 8.22
N GLY A 84 -22.50 9.95 8.89
CA GLY A 84 -22.37 8.72 9.67
C GLY A 84 -21.97 7.50 8.83
N GLU A 85 -21.69 7.67 7.54
CA GLU A 85 -21.27 6.61 6.64
C GLU A 85 -19.82 6.22 6.89
N GLU A 86 -19.53 4.93 6.74
CA GLU A 86 -18.20 4.36 6.87
C GLU A 86 -17.52 4.22 5.51
N VAL A 87 -16.45 4.98 5.30
CA VAL A 87 -15.66 5.03 4.07
C VAL A 87 -14.33 4.30 4.27
N LEU A 88 -14.09 3.29 3.43
CA LEU A 88 -12.86 2.50 3.43
C LEU A 88 -11.87 3.11 2.43
N LEU A 89 -10.83 3.77 2.94
CA LEU A 89 -9.79 4.38 2.13
C LEU A 89 -8.59 3.45 2.02
N PRO A 90 -8.14 3.05 0.81
CA PRO A 90 -6.87 2.36 0.65
C PRO A 90 -5.75 3.16 1.30
N ASN A 91 -4.89 2.52 2.10
CA ASN A 91 -3.84 3.25 2.80
C ASN A 91 -2.88 3.98 1.84
N ASN A 92 -2.64 3.40 0.65
CA ASN A 92 -1.78 4.03 -0.33
C ASN A 92 -2.34 5.38 -0.84
N LEU A 93 -3.65 5.60 -0.76
CA LEU A 93 -4.30 6.85 -1.16
C LEU A 93 -3.92 7.98 -0.20
N LEU A 94 -3.81 7.66 1.09
CA LEU A 94 -3.43 8.62 2.13
C LEU A 94 -2.00 9.16 1.95
N LEU A 95 -1.14 8.38 1.29
CA LEU A 95 0.22 8.80 0.96
C LEU A 95 0.32 9.59 -0.34
N GLN A 96 -0.64 9.39 -1.26
CA GLN A 96 -0.60 9.94 -2.62
C GLN A 96 -1.33 11.27 -2.76
N LYS A 97 -2.31 11.54 -1.89
CA LYS A 97 -3.12 12.76 -1.93
C LYS A 97 -2.78 13.65 -0.74
N GLY A 98 -2.78 14.96 -0.95
CA GLY A 98 -2.65 15.92 0.14
C GLY A 98 -3.83 15.81 1.11
N ILE A 99 -3.53 15.81 2.41
CA ILE A 99 -4.53 15.73 3.49
C ILE A 99 -4.37 16.95 4.39
N ILE A 100 -5.51 17.57 4.71
CA ILE A 100 -5.64 18.58 5.75
C ILE A 100 -6.13 17.89 7.01
N ILE A 101 -5.44 18.11 8.13
CA ILE A 101 -5.85 17.65 9.45
C ILE A 101 -6.68 18.77 10.08
N LEU A 102 -7.96 18.52 10.24
CA LEU A 102 -8.91 19.38 10.93
C LEU A 102 -8.92 18.91 12.38
N SER A 103 -7.97 19.39 13.18
CA SER A 103 -7.76 19.00 14.58
C SER A 103 -9.06 18.76 15.35
N SER A 104 -9.10 17.70 16.14
CA SER A 104 -10.08 17.55 17.21
C SER A 104 -9.78 18.61 18.30
N ASN A 105 -10.82 19.25 18.84
CA ASN A 105 -10.73 20.12 20.01
C ASN A 105 -10.67 19.27 21.28
#